data_AF-A0A849RJI8-F1
#
_entry.id   AF-A0A849RJI8-F1
#
_cell.length_a   1.000
_cell.length_b   1.000
_cell.length_c   1.000
_cell.angle_alpha   90.00
_cell.angle_beta   90.00
_cell.angle_gamma   90.00
#
_symmetry.space_group_name_H-M   'P 1'
#
loop_
_entity.id
_entity.type
_entity.pdbx_description
1 polymer ?
#
loop_
_entity_poly.entity_id
_entity_poly.type
_entity_poly.pdbx_seq_one_letter_code
_entity_poly.pdbx_strand_id
1 'polypeptide(L)' 'MKWIAIGLNLLLIVMVVYLFADKGAPGNDEFFLVAVLFAAPISSLVALSLKGGESWLGLYFKRKALEEKRKIENLGGTE' A
#
# COMPACT_ATOMS: atom_id res chain seq x y z
N MET A 1 -1.72 -6.38 -4.12
CA MET A 1 -1.17 -5.00 -4.21
C MET A 1 -0.52 -4.51 -2.92
N LYS A 2 -1.16 -4.59 -1.74
CA LYS A 2 -0.52 -4.13 -0.47
C LYS A 2 0.85 -4.76 -0.21
N TRP A 3 0.98 -6.08 -0.39
CA TRP A 3 2.25 -6.79 -0.22
C TRP A 3 3.35 -6.34 -1.19
N ILE A 4 2.99 -6.00 -2.43
CA ILE A 4 3.93 -5.47 -3.44
C ILE A 4 4.37 -4.06 -3.03
N ALA A 5 3.44 -3.21 -2.58
CA ALA A 5 3.76 -1.87 -2.10
C ALA A 5 4.64 -1.91 -0.85
N ILE A 6 4.39 -2.84 0.09
CA ILE A 6 5.25 -3.04 1.26
C ILE A 6 6.64 -3.49 0.82
N GLY A 7 6.73 -4.46 -0.10
CA GLY A 7 8.01 -4.94 -0.65
C GLY A 7 8.83 -3.86 -1.34
N LEU A 8 8.21 -3.04 -2.20
CA LEU A 8 8.89 -1.92 -2.86
C LEU A 8 9.37 -0.86 -1.87
N ASN A 9 8.55 -0.49 -0.88
CA ASN A 9 8.94 0.49 0.13
C ASN A 9 10.09 -0.03 1.00
N LEU A 10 10.09 -1.32 1.35
CA LEU A 10 11.19 -1.95 2.07
C LEU A 10 12.49 -1.94 1.24
N LEU A 11 12.39 -2.28 -0.04
CA LEU A 11 13.52 -2.28 -0.98
C LEU A 11 14.10 -0.87 -1.17
N LEU A 12 13.24 0.16 -1.23
CA LEU A 12 13.66 1.57 -1.23
C LEU A 12 14.46 1.92 0.03
N ILE A 13 13.98 1.57 1.22
CA ILE A 13 14.71 1.83 2.48
C ILE A 13 16.09 1.16 2.46
N VAL A 14 16.15 -0.12 2.05
CA VAL A 14 17.42 -0.86 1.94
C VAL A 14 18.37 -0.22 0.93
N MET A 15 17.85 0.21 -0.23
CA MET A 15 18.65 0.88 -1.25
C MET A 15 19.24 2.20 -0.74
N VAL A 16 18.46 2.99 0.02
CA VAL A 16 18.97 4.24 0.62
C VAL A 16 20.07 3.95 1.63
N VAL A 17 19.88 2.97 2.52
CA VAL A 17 20.92 2.56 3.49
C VAL A 17 22.18 2.06 2.78
N TYR A 18 22.02 1.28 1.71
CA TYR A 18 23.15 0.83 0.89
C TYR A 18 23.91 2.01 0.24
N LEU A 19 23.18 2.98 -0.30
CA LEU A 19 23.77 4.17 -0.91
C LEU A 19 24.58 4.98 0.09
N PHE A 20 24.11 5.07 1.34
CA PHE A 20 24.84 5.70 2.44
C PHE A 20 26.12 4.94 2.81
N ALA A 21 26.08 3.61 2.78
CA ALA A 21 27.24 2.77 3.09
C ALA A 21 28.31 2.81 2.00
N ASP A 22 27.89 2.87 0.72
CA ASP A 22 28.81 2.86 -0.43
C ASP A 22 29.34 4.25 -0.79
N LYS A 23 28.46 5.25 -0.87
CA LYS A 23 28.80 6.62 -1.32
C LYS A 23 29.14 7.56 -0.15
N GLY A 24 28.91 7.12 1.09
CA GLY A 24 29.11 7.92 2.30
C GLY A 24 27.88 8.74 2.68
N ALA A 25 27.99 9.41 3.83
CA ALA A 25 26.92 10.26 4.33
C ALA A 25 26.76 11.52 3.46
N PRO A 26 25.51 11.93 3.16
CA PRO A 26 25.23 13.15 2.42
C PRO A 26 25.69 14.40 3.18
N GLY A 27 26.05 15.43 2.43
CA GLY A 27 26.47 16.72 2.98
C GLY A 27 25.32 17.45 3.70
N ASN A 28 25.65 18.53 4.41
CA ASN A 28 24.66 19.31 5.18
C ASN A 28 23.49 19.82 4.32
N ASP A 29 23.71 20.11 3.05
CA ASP A 29 22.67 20.60 2.13
C ASP A 29 21.74 19.47 1.62
N GLU A 30 22.17 18.21 1.73
CA GLU A 30 21.48 17.03 1.21
C GLU A 30 20.64 16.33 2.30
N PHE A 31 20.83 16.70 3.57
CA PHE A 31 20.13 16.13 4.72
C PHE A 31 18.59 16.23 4.61
N PHE A 32 18.09 17.33 4.04
CA PHE A 32 16.66 17.49 3.78
C PHE A 32 16.16 16.48 2.75
N LEU A 33 16.93 16.26 1.69
CA LEU A 33 16.60 15.35 0.59
C LEU A 33 16.52 13.91 1.10
N VAL A 34 17.44 13.54 1.98
CA VAL A 34 17.46 12.26 2.70
C VAL A 34 16.24 12.09 3.57
N ALA A 35 15.91 13.11 4.37
CA ALA A 35 14.75 13.07 5.24
C ALA A 35 13.46 12.83 4.44
N VAL A 36 13.30 13.48 3.28
CA VAL A 36 12.18 13.25 2.35
C VAL A 36 12.22 11.83 1.77
N LEU A 37 13.41 11.33 1.43
CA LEU A 37 13.62 10.00 0.87
C LEU A 37 13.22 8.87 1.84
N PHE A 38 13.37 9.08 3.15
CA PHE A 38 12.83 8.18 4.17
C PHE A 38 11.36 8.46 4.51
N ALA A 39 10.94 9.73 4.54
CA ALA A 39 9.57 10.10 4.88
C ALA A 39 8.54 9.57 3.88
N ALA A 40 8.86 9.54 2.58
CA ALA A 40 7.98 9.02 1.53
C ALA A 40 7.62 7.54 1.73
N PRO A 41 8.57 6.58 1.87
CA PRO A 41 8.24 5.18 2.08
C PRO A 41 7.62 4.91 3.45
N ILE A 42 8.03 5.64 4.50
CA ILE A 42 7.44 5.50 5.84
C ILE A 42 5.98 5.96 5.83
N SER A 43 5.68 7.14 5.28
CA SER A 43 4.31 7.64 5.15
C SER A 43 3.44 6.73 4.26
N SER A 44 4.02 6.17 3.19
CA SER A 44 3.35 5.17 2.35
C SER A 44 2.96 3.93 3.15
N LEU A 45 3.87 3.38 3.95
CA LEU A 45 3.61 2.22 4.82
C LEU A 45 2.56 2.52 5.91
N VAL A 46 2.59 3.71 6.50
CA VAL A 46 1.60 4.17 7.49
C VAL A 46 0.21 4.31 6.84
N ALA A 47 0.12 4.98 5.69
CA ALA A 47 -1.12 5.13 4.93
C ALA A 47 -1.70 3.77 4.50
N LEU A 48 -0.83 2.83 4.15
CA LEU A 48 -1.24 1.47 3.80
C LEU A 48 -1.72 0.68 5.02
N SER A 49 -1.20 0.98 6.21
CA SER A 49 -1.54 0.31 7.48
C SER A 49 -2.83 0.85 8.10
N LEU A 50 -3.16 2.12 7.86
CA LEU A 50 -4.45 2.71 8.18
C LEU A 50 -5.55 2.06 7.33
N LYS A 51 -6.09 0.94 7.81
CA LYS A 51 -7.29 0.25 7.29
C LYS A 51 -8.46 1.25 7.29
N GLY A 52 -8.75 1.88 6.14
CA GLY A 52 -9.91 2.78 6.06
C GLY A 52 -10.45 3.03 4.66
N GLY A 53 -9.64 2.94 3.62
CA GLY A 53 -10.12 3.11 2.25
C GLY A 53 -10.63 1.79 1.69
N GLU A 54 -11.95 1.57 1.68
CA GLU A 54 -12.57 0.57 0.82
C GLU A 54 -12.17 0.92 -0.64
N SER A 55 -11.19 0.18 -1.18
CA SER A 55 -10.73 0.39 -2.55
C SER A 55 -11.93 0.30 -3.50
N TRP A 56 -12.03 1.19 -4.49
CA TRP A 56 -13.12 1.18 -5.48
C TRP A 56 -13.33 -0.20 -6.12
N LEU A 57 -12.24 -0.93 -6.34
CA LEU A 57 -12.28 -2.33 -6.78
C LEU A 57 -12.91 -3.26 -5.73
N GLY A 58 -12.55 -3.11 -4.46
CA GLY A 58 -13.16 -3.85 -3.35
C GLY A 58 -14.66 -3.59 -3.22
N LEU A 59 -15.09 -2.33 -3.36
CA LEU A 59 -16.51 -1.96 -3.40
C LEU A 59 -17.26 -2.60 -4.56
N TYR A 60 -16.66 -2.64 -5.76
CA TYR A 60 -17.24 -3.30 -6.92
C TYR A 60 -17.41 -4.81 -6.72
N PHE A 61 -16.38 -5.49 -6.20
CA PHE A 61 -16.48 -6.92 -5.87
C PHE A 61 -17.52 -7.21 -4.79
N LYS A 62 -17.62 -6.33 -3.78
CA LYS A 62 -18.63 -6.45 -2.72
C LYS A 62 -20.05 -6.31 -3.28
N ARG A 63 -20.28 -5.35 -4.19
CA ARG A 63 -21.55 -5.21 -4.91
C ARG A 63 -21.88 -6.46 -5.73
N LYS A 64 -20.93 -6.94 -6.52
CA LYS A 64 -21.15 -8.13 -7.36
C LYS A 64 -21.42 -9.40 -6.55
N ALA A 65 -20.74 -9.57 -5.41
CA ALA A 65 -21.00 -10.68 -4.48
C ALA A 65 -22.39 -10.59 -3.85
N LEU A 66 -22.88 -9.39 -3.52
CA LEU A 66 -24.24 -9.19 -3.01
C LEU A 66 -25.31 -9.47 -4.09
N GLU A 67 -25.07 -9.08 -5.34
CA GLU A 67 -25.95 -9.38 -6.46
C GLU A 67 -26.07 -10.90 -6.71
N GLU A 68 -24.96 -11.63 -6.70
CA GLU A 68 -24.98 -13.08 -6.85
C GLU A 68 -25.70 -13.78 -5.68
N LYS A 69 -25.48 -13.33 -4.44
CA LYS A 69 -26.22 -13.84 -3.28
C LYS A 69 -27.72 -13.65 -3.41
N ARG A 70 -28.16 -12.46 -3.84
CA ARG A 70 -29.59 -12.16 -4.04
C ARG A 70 -30.19 -12.99 -5.18
N LYS A 71 -29.41 -13.29 -6.21
CA LYS A 71 -29.81 -14.16 -7.31
C LYS A 71 -30.00 -15.61 -6.84
N ILE A 72 -29.12 -16.10 -5.98
CA ILE A 72 -29.24 -17.43 -5.36
C ILE A 72 -30.46 -17.50 -4.44
N GLU A 73 -30.69 -16.46 -3.63
CA GLU A 73 -31.87 -16.37 -2.75
C GLU A 73 -33.19 -16.38 -3.53
N ASN A 74 -33.25 -15.65 -4.65
CA ASN A 74 -34.43 -15.66 -5.54
C ASN A 74 -34.64 -16.99 -6.27
N LEU A 75 -33.58 -17.78 -6.48
CA LEU A 75 -33.66 -19.11 -7.11
C LEU A 75 -33.93 -20.23 -6.09
N GLY A 76 -33.57 -20.02 -4.81
CA GLY A 76 -33.84 -20.94 -3.71
C GLY A 76 -35.17 -20.70 -3.01
N GLY A 77 -35.81 -19.55 -3.24
CA GLY A 77 -37.08 -19.15 -2.63
C GLY A 77 -38.36 -19.65 -3.32
N THR A 78 -38.29 -20.69 -4.15
CA THR A 78 -39.48 -21.43 -4.59
C THR A 78 -39.74 -22.58 -3.62
N GLU A 79 -40.39 -22.27 -2.51
CA GLU A 79 -41.30 -23.17 -1.80
C GLU A 79 -42.71 -22.57 -1.84
#